data_AF-X1V5F0-F1
#
_entry.id   AF-X1V5F0-F1
#
_cell.length_a   1.000
_cell.length_b   1.000
_cell.length_c   1.000
_cell.angle_alpha   90.00
_cell.angle_beta   90.00
_cell.angle_gamma   90.00
#
_symmetry.space_group_name_H-M   'P 1'
#
loop_
_entity.id
_entity.type
_entity.pdbx_description
1 polymer ?
#
loop_
_entity_poly.entity_id
_entity_poly.type
_entity_poly.pdbx_seq_one_letter_code
_entity_poly.pdbx_strand_id
1 'polypeptide(L)'
;CLENTKWSPANLEYFRGGGYSSTFYTQGIMPVTMVRINLIKGLGPVIQIAEGYTVDLPLEIHHILDKRTDPTWPTTWFTPRLTGKGAFRDVYSVMNNWGANHGAISYGHIGKDLITLSSMLMIPVAMHNVAEEKIFRPKAWASFGTKDLEGADFRACANFGPLYGRR
;
A
#
# COMPACT_ATOMS: atom_id res chain seq x y z
N CYS A 1 -19.28 12.97 -6.94
CA CYS A 1 -17.98 12.64 -7.57
C CYS A 1 -17.71 13.47 -8.82
N LEU A 2 -18.57 13.41 -9.86
CA LEU A 2 -18.34 14.14 -11.12
C LEU A 2 -18.19 15.65 -10.95
N GLU A 3 -19.01 16.29 -10.12
CA GLU A 3 -18.94 17.74 -9.85
C GLU A 3 -17.60 18.21 -9.26
N ASN A 4 -16.86 17.30 -8.61
CA ASN A 4 -15.54 17.58 -8.01
C ASN A 4 -14.38 17.02 -8.86
N THR A 5 -14.66 16.65 -10.12
CA THR A 5 -13.66 16.15 -11.07
C THR A 5 -13.60 17.06 -12.27
N LYS A 6 -12.41 17.58 -12.57
CA LYS A 6 -12.12 18.31 -13.80
C LYS A 6 -11.48 17.37 -14.80
N TRP A 7 -11.93 17.40 -16.05
CA TRP A 7 -11.31 16.66 -17.15
C TRP A 7 -10.26 17.54 -17.82
N SER A 8 -8.99 17.34 -17.47
CA SER A 8 -7.88 18.16 -17.97
C SER A 8 -7.30 17.54 -19.25
N PRO A 9 -7.03 18.32 -20.32
CA PRO A 9 -6.38 17.80 -21.52
C PRO A 9 -5.02 17.15 -21.18
N ALA A 10 -4.73 16.01 -21.81
CA ALA A 10 -3.48 15.31 -21.61
C ALA A 10 -2.28 16.16 -22.08
N ASN A 11 -1.17 16.06 -21.35
CA ASN A 11 0.08 16.69 -21.77
C ASN A 11 0.59 16.03 -23.06
N LEU A 12 0.61 16.76 -24.17
CA LEU A 12 0.97 16.25 -25.50
C LEU A 12 2.44 15.85 -25.64
N GLU A 13 3.32 16.32 -24.75
CA GLU A 13 4.71 15.87 -24.72
C GLU A 13 4.81 14.38 -24.33
N TYR A 14 3.92 13.93 -23.43
CA TYR A 14 3.82 12.54 -22.99
C TYR A 14 2.80 11.74 -23.82
N PHE A 15 1.64 12.33 -24.12
CA PHE A 15 0.49 11.65 -24.74
C PHE A 15 0.13 12.33 -26.07
N ARG A 16 0.91 12.03 -27.12
CA ARG A 16 0.76 12.66 -28.45
C ARG A 16 -0.62 12.47 -29.10
N GLY A 17 -1.35 11.40 -28.73
CA GLY A 17 -2.71 11.15 -29.17
C GLY A 17 -3.79 11.97 -28.47
N GLY A 18 -3.43 12.81 -27.50
CA GLY A 18 -4.37 13.55 -26.67
C GLY A 18 -5.06 12.67 -25.63
N GLY A 19 -6.24 13.10 -25.18
CA GLY A 19 -7.01 12.47 -24.10
C GLY A 19 -7.33 13.46 -22.99
N TYR A 20 -8.05 12.99 -21.96
CA TYR A 20 -8.39 13.77 -20.78
C TYR A 20 -8.09 13.00 -19.50
N SER A 21 -7.31 13.59 -18.59
CA SER A 21 -7.11 13.07 -17.25
C SER A 21 -8.23 13.50 -16.31
N SER A 22 -8.60 12.63 -15.37
CA SER A 22 -9.54 12.95 -14.29
C SER A 22 -8.79 13.65 -13.15
N THR A 23 -8.79 14.97 -13.14
CA THR A 23 -8.18 15.79 -12.08
C THR A 23 -9.16 15.95 -10.93
N PHE A 24 -8.78 15.46 -9.75
CA PHE A 24 -9.48 15.74 -8.50
C PHE A 24 -8.49 15.71 -7.34
N TYR A 25 -8.90 16.27 -6.21
CA TYR A 25 -8.15 16.21 -4.97
C TYR A 25 -8.97 15.45 -3.93
N THR A 26 -8.42 14.38 -3.39
CA THR A 26 -9.07 13.62 -2.32
C THR A 26 -9.08 14.44 -1.04
N GLN A 27 -10.26 14.95 -0.68
CA GLN A 27 -10.48 15.75 0.53
C GLN A 27 -10.95 14.89 1.71
N GLY A 28 -10.64 15.36 2.92
CA GLY A 28 -11.06 14.76 4.17
C GLY A 28 -10.03 13.81 4.77
N ILE A 29 -10.14 13.58 6.07
CA ILE A 29 -9.35 12.60 6.82
C ILE A 29 -10.08 11.26 6.75
N MET A 30 -9.71 10.43 5.78
CA MET A 30 -10.26 9.10 5.59
C MET A 30 -9.25 8.04 6.02
N PRO A 31 -9.65 7.02 6.80
CA PRO A 31 -8.80 5.86 7.00
C PRO A 31 -8.62 5.16 5.66
N VAL A 32 -7.38 4.87 5.30
CA VAL A 32 -7.04 4.16 4.06
C VAL A 32 -5.91 3.16 4.28
N THR A 33 -5.84 2.17 3.41
CA THR A 33 -4.76 1.17 3.37
C THR A 33 -4.12 1.22 2.00
N MET A 34 -2.83 1.56 1.94
CA MET A 34 -2.02 1.42 0.74
C MET A 34 -1.44 0.01 0.69
N VAL A 35 -1.55 -0.67 -0.45
CA VAL A 35 -1.12 -2.06 -0.64
C VAL A 35 -0.35 -2.23 -1.95
N ARG A 36 0.64 -3.12 -1.94
CA ARG A 36 1.39 -3.50 -3.12
C ARG A 36 1.80 -4.97 -3.05
N ILE A 37 1.62 -5.70 -4.16
CA ILE A 37 2.24 -7.01 -4.38
C ILE A 37 3.45 -6.82 -5.30
N ASN A 38 4.58 -7.43 -4.95
CA ASN A 38 5.79 -7.46 -5.77
C ASN A 38 6.22 -8.90 -6.01
N LEU A 39 6.78 -9.20 -7.18
CA LEU A 39 7.35 -10.50 -7.50
C LEU A 39 8.86 -10.43 -7.36
N ILE A 40 9.42 -11.23 -6.44
CA ILE A 40 10.86 -11.26 -6.16
C ILE A 40 11.43 -12.57 -6.69
N LYS A 41 12.42 -12.49 -7.59
CA LYS A 41 13.07 -13.68 -8.16
C LYS A 41 13.69 -14.53 -7.03
N GLY A 42 13.38 -15.83 -7.03
CA GLY A 42 13.86 -16.78 -6.02
C GLY A 42 13.03 -16.83 -4.72
N LEU A 43 12.09 -15.91 -4.53
CA LEU A 43 11.20 -15.88 -3.37
C LEU A 43 9.72 -16.08 -3.77
N GLY A 44 9.28 -15.41 -4.84
CA GLY A 44 7.89 -15.40 -5.29
C GLY A 44 7.17 -14.08 -4.97
N PRO A 45 5.84 -14.07 -4.89
CA PRO A 45 5.08 -12.88 -4.51
C PRO A 45 5.30 -12.52 -3.04
N VAL A 46 5.42 -11.22 -2.76
CA VAL A 46 5.35 -10.63 -1.41
C VAL A 46 4.32 -9.52 -1.41
N ILE A 47 3.68 -9.27 -0.26
CA ILE A 47 2.76 -8.14 -0.07
C ILE A 47 3.31 -7.13 0.93
N GLN A 48 3.10 -5.84 0.65
CA GLN A 48 3.39 -4.71 1.54
C GLN A 48 2.10 -3.95 1.83
N ILE A 49 1.89 -3.58 3.09
CA ILE A 49 0.64 -2.99 3.60
C ILE A 49 0.99 -1.77 4.47
N ALA A 50 0.43 -0.61 4.17
CA ALA A 50 0.58 0.58 4.99
C ALA A 50 -0.79 1.19 5.28
N GLU A 51 -1.30 0.99 6.50
CA GLU A 51 -2.48 1.71 6.99
C GLU A 51 -2.12 3.15 7.36
N GLY A 52 -3.04 4.07 7.11
CA GLY A 52 -2.84 5.48 7.41
C GLY A 52 -4.10 6.28 7.13
N TYR A 53 -3.91 7.57 6.90
CA TYR A 53 -5.01 8.47 6.62
C TYR A 53 -4.71 9.35 5.42
N THR A 54 -5.74 9.67 4.65
CA THR A 54 -5.68 10.85 3.81
C THR A 54 -5.64 12.09 4.70
N VAL A 55 -5.02 13.18 4.23
CA VAL A 55 -4.92 14.42 5.00
C VAL A 55 -5.29 15.61 4.16
N ASP A 56 -5.91 16.59 4.81
CA ASP A 56 -6.13 17.89 4.21
C ASP A 56 -4.94 18.80 4.47
N LEU A 57 -4.36 19.34 3.41
CA LEU A 57 -3.39 20.42 3.50
C LEU A 57 -4.10 21.77 3.41
N PRO A 58 -3.58 22.82 4.07
CA PRO A 58 -3.98 24.19 3.76
C PRO A 58 -3.91 24.42 2.24
N LEU A 59 -4.94 25.06 1.68
CA LEU A 59 -5.13 25.16 0.23
C LEU A 59 -3.90 25.77 -0.48
N GLU A 60 -3.29 26.78 0.13
CA GLU A 60 -2.02 27.39 -0.29
C GLU A 60 -0.91 26.35 -0.48
N ILE A 61 -0.71 25.50 0.54
CA ILE A 61 0.36 24.49 0.55
C ILE A 61 0.07 23.43 -0.52
N HIS A 62 -1.18 22.95 -0.59
CA HIS A 62 -1.58 22.01 -1.64
C HIS A 62 -1.26 22.55 -3.03
N HIS A 63 -1.68 23.79 -3.34
CA HIS A 63 -1.45 24.38 -4.66
C HIS A 63 0.04 24.54 -4.99
N ILE A 64 0.89 24.90 -4.02
CA ILE A 64 2.33 25.02 -4.23
C ILE A 64 2.94 23.66 -4.61
N LEU A 65 2.56 22.58 -3.92
CA LEU A 65 3.10 21.24 -4.15
C LEU A 65 2.55 20.61 -5.44
N ASP A 66 1.24 20.75 -5.68
CA ASP A 66 0.53 20.18 -6.82
C ASP A 66 1.00 20.77 -8.14
N LYS A 67 1.14 22.12 -8.20
CA LYS A 67 1.66 22.83 -9.38
C LYS A 67 3.08 22.42 -9.76
N ARG A 68 3.88 21.99 -8.79
CA ARG A 68 5.28 21.57 -9.00
C ARG A 68 5.44 20.08 -9.30
N THR A 69 4.35 19.32 -9.25
CA THR A 69 4.33 17.89 -9.55
C THR A 69 3.62 17.67 -10.88
N ASP A 70 2.29 17.51 -10.87
CA ASP A 70 1.46 17.39 -12.08
C ASP A 70 0.02 17.85 -11.79
N PRO A 71 -0.33 19.13 -12.05
CA PRO A 71 -1.63 19.69 -11.68
C PRO A 71 -2.80 19.20 -12.55
N THR A 72 -2.54 18.31 -13.51
CA THR A 72 -3.57 17.69 -14.36
C THR A 72 -3.96 16.30 -13.87
N TRP A 73 -3.25 15.74 -12.90
CA TRP A 73 -3.49 14.39 -12.37
C TRP A 73 -4.26 14.44 -11.05
N PRO A 74 -4.90 13.32 -10.62
CA PRO A 74 -5.56 13.28 -9.33
C PRO A 74 -4.55 13.19 -8.19
N THR A 75 -4.78 13.95 -7.12
CA THR A 75 -3.89 14.03 -5.96
C THR A 75 -4.56 13.46 -4.70
N THR A 76 -3.81 12.65 -3.95
CA THR A 76 -4.19 12.18 -2.61
C THR A 76 -2.99 12.34 -1.68
N TRP A 77 -3.10 13.19 -0.67
CA TRP A 77 -2.07 13.30 0.37
C TRP A 77 -2.28 12.21 1.42
N PHE A 78 -1.24 11.42 1.68
CA PHE A 78 -1.32 10.25 2.55
C PHE A 78 -0.29 10.33 3.69
N THR A 79 -0.71 9.94 4.89
CA THR A 79 0.15 9.82 6.06
C THR A 79 0.05 8.41 6.65
N PRO A 80 1.13 7.60 6.61
CA PRO A 80 1.11 6.26 7.20
C PRO A 80 1.10 6.34 8.72
N ARG A 81 0.39 5.42 9.39
CA ARG A 81 0.49 5.24 10.84
C ARG A 81 1.86 4.68 11.18
N LEU A 82 2.63 5.41 12.00
CA LEU A 82 3.95 4.99 12.44
C LEU A 82 3.86 4.06 13.64
N THR A 83 4.83 3.15 13.75
CA THR A 83 4.96 2.23 14.89
C THR A 83 6.23 2.47 15.70
N GLY A 84 7.13 3.33 15.20
CA GLY A 84 8.45 3.58 15.79
C GLY A 84 9.46 2.46 15.53
N LYS A 85 9.11 1.45 14.73
CA LYS A 85 9.94 0.26 14.48
C LYS A 85 9.99 -0.09 12.98
N GLY A 86 11.09 -0.72 12.56
CA GLY A 86 11.26 -1.24 11.20
C GLY A 86 11.01 -0.19 10.12
N ALA A 87 10.28 -0.57 9.07
CA ALA A 87 9.93 0.32 7.96
C ALA A 87 8.93 1.45 8.33
N PHE A 88 8.35 1.40 9.53
CA PHE A 88 7.36 2.38 10.02
C PHE A 88 7.89 3.23 11.19
N ARG A 89 9.21 3.43 11.25
CA ARG A 89 9.85 4.34 12.22
C ARG A 89 9.61 5.82 11.88
N ASP A 90 9.50 6.15 10.61
CA ASP A 90 9.20 7.49 10.08
C ASP A 90 8.59 7.38 8.66
N VAL A 91 7.97 8.46 8.18
CA VAL A 91 7.27 8.48 6.87
C VAL A 91 8.24 8.23 5.72
N TYR A 92 9.47 8.73 5.82
CA TYR A 92 10.52 8.48 4.83
C TYR A 92 10.81 6.99 4.69
N SER A 93 10.94 6.28 5.82
CA SER A 93 11.23 4.85 5.84
C SER A 93 10.11 4.04 5.19
N VAL A 94 8.85 4.48 5.31
CA VAL A 94 7.73 3.84 4.61
C VAL A 94 7.90 3.95 3.09
N MET A 95 8.20 5.16 2.59
CA MET A 95 8.44 5.38 1.16
C MET A 95 9.68 4.64 0.67
N ASN A 96 10.79 4.71 1.40
CA ASN A 96 12.07 4.12 1.03
C ASN A 96 12.05 2.59 0.99
N ASN A 97 11.14 1.95 1.74
CA ASN A 97 10.95 0.50 1.72
C ASN A 97 9.83 0.05 0.77
N TRP A 98 9.11 0.97 0.14
CA TRP A 98 8.05 0.61 -0.82
C TRP A 98 8.65 0.02 -2.10
N GLY A 99 8.25 -1.20 -2.46
CA GLY A 99 8.95 -2.00 -3.47
C GLY A 99 8.63 -1.67 -4.93
N ALA A 100 7.88 -0.60 -5.20
CA ALA A 100 7.49 -0.19 -6.54
C ALA A 100 7.16 1.30 -6.62
N ASN A 101 7.01 1.85 -7.83
CA ASN A 101 6.55 3.22 -8.06
C ASN A 101 5.01 3.37 -7.95
N HIS A 102 4.26 2.27 -7.86
CA HIS A 102 2.80 2.28 -7.73
C HIS A 102 2.36 1.66 -6.38
N GLY A 103 1.17 2.07 -5.92
CA GLY A 103 0.44 1.44 -4.83
C GLY A 103 -1.07 1.45 -5.15
N ALA A 104 -1.82 0.51 -4.59
CA ALA A 104 -3.27 0.54 -4.62
C ALA A 104 -3.77 1.05 -3.26
N ILE A 105 -4.77 1.94 -3.27
CA ILE A 105 -5.33 2.51 -2.04
C ILE A 105 -6.78 2.03 -1.88
N SER A 106 -7.08 1.43 -0.74
CA SER A 106 -8.44 1.08 -0.33
C SER A 106 -8.90 1.99 0.80
N TYR A 107 -10.17 2.37 0.79
CA TYR A 107 -10.82 2.95 1.97
C TYR A 107 -10.84 1.92 3.12
N GLY A 108 -10.70 2.43 4.34
CA GLY A 108 -10.64 1.65 5.58
C GLY A 108 -9.24 1.16 5.95
N HIS A 109 -9.10 0.74 7.21
CA HIS A 109 -7.93 0.02 7.73
C HIS A 109 -8.18 -1.49 7.62
N ILE A 110 -7.87 -2.02 6.43
CA ILE A 110 -8.16 -3.41 6.03
C ILE A 110 -6.92 -4.31 6.09
N GLY A 111 -5.84 -3.85 6.73
CA GLY A 111 -4.57 -4.56 6.75
C GLY A 111 -4.67 -5.94 7.40
N LYS A 112 -5.47 -6.10 8.46
CA LYS A 112 -5.72 -7.41 9.09
C LYS A 112 -6.40 -8.41 8.14
N ASP A 113 -7.27 -7.92 7.27
CA ASP A 113 -8.02 -8.75 6.31
C ASP A 113 -7.08 -9.17 5.17
N LEU A 114 -6.22 -8.26 4.72
CA LEU A 114 -5.16 -8.54 3.75
C LEU A 114 -4.12 -9.52 4.30
N ILE A 115 -3.71 -9.42 5.57
CA ILE A 115 -2.82 -10.39 6.22
C ILE A 115 -3.45 -11.78 6.24
N THR A 116 -4.73 -11.86 6.61
CA THR A 116 -5.47 -13.13 6.63
C THR A 116 -5.54 -13.73 5.24
N LEU A 117 -5.97 -12.95 4.24
CA LEU A 117 -6.04 -13.38 2.84
C LEU A 117 -4.68 -13.83 2.30
N SER A 118 -3.62 -13.09 2.59
CA SER A 118 -2.27 -13.41 2.11
C SER A 118 -1.77 -14.73 2.69
N SER A 119 -2.09 -15.03 3.95
CA SER A 119 -1.78 -16.33 4.55
C SER A 119 -2.55 -17.50 3.91
N MET A 120 -3.80 -17.29 3.48
CA MET A 120 -4.55 -18.32 2.74
C MET A 120 -3.93 -18.61 1.37
N LEU A 121 -3.30 -17.60 0.76
CA LEU A 121 -2.68 -17.67 -0.56
C LEU A 121 -1.17 -18.00 -0.51
N MET A 122 -0.61 -18.18 0.69
CA MET A 122 0.82 -18.43 0.91
C MET A 122 1.71 -17.31 0.33
N ILE A 123 1.24 -16.07 0.44
CA ILE A 123 1.98 -14.85 0.08
C ILE A 123 2.52 -14.23 1.37
N PRO A 124 3.85 -14.22 1.59
CA PRO A 124 4.43 -13.60 2.78
C PRO A 124 4.23 -12.08 2.80
N VAL A 125 3.93 -11.55 3.99
CA VAL A 125 3.78 -10.12 4.24
C VAL A 125 5.13 -9.54 4.62
N ALA A 126 5.78 -8.86 3.68
CA ALA A 126 7.15 -8.34 3.83
C ALA A 126 7.22 -6.99 4.56
N MET A 127 6.09 -6.30 4.72
CA MET A 127 6.02 -5.01 5.40
C MET A 127 4.57 -4.73 5.83
N HIS A 128 4.31 -4.51 7.12
CA HIS A 128 3.03 -4.00 7.61
C HIS A 128 3.13 -3.18 8.89
N ASN A 129 2.14 -2.31 9.14
CA ASN A 129 1.95 -1.56 10.39
C ASN A 129 0.66 -1.93 11.13
N VAL A 130 0.06 -3.07 10.78
CA VAL A 130 -1.06 -3.68 11.51
C VAL A 130 -0.55 -4.13 12.87
N ALA A 131 -1.34 -3.88 13.92
CA ALA A 131 -1.03 -4.28 15.29
C ALA A 131 -0.98 -5.82 15.42
N GLU A 132 -0.05 -6.31 16.23
CA GLU A 132 0.28 -7.75 16.33
C GLU A 132 -0.93 -8.60 16.74
N GLU A 133 -1.73 -8.11 17.68
CA GLU A 133 -2.94 -8.76 18.19
C GLU A 133 -4.06 -8.92 17.14
N LYS A 134 -3.96 -8.21 16.01
CA LYS A 134 -4.90 -8.32 14.88
C LYS A 134 -4.42 -9.27 13.80
N ILE A 135 -3.20 -9.79 13.89
CA ILE A 135 -2.68 -10.77 12.93
C ILE A 135 -3.44 -12.08 13.13
N PHE A 136 -4.20 -12.46 12.10
CA PHE A 136 -4.95 -13.71 12.08
C PHE A 136 -4.53 -14.53 10.86
N ARG A 137 -4.05 -15.75 11.11
CA ARG A 137 -3.53 -16.69 10.11
C ARG A 137 -3.95 -18.11 10.51
N PRO A 138 -3.86 -19.11 9.61
CA PRO A 138 -4.12 -20.50 9.98
C PRO A 138 -3.25 -20.93 11.17
N LYS A 139 -3.83 -21.74 12.07
CA LYS A 139 -3.21 -22.14 13.33
C LYS A 139 -1.79 -22.72 13.16
N ALA A 140 -1.53 -23.38 12.03
CA ALA A 140 -0.24 -23.96 11.69
C ALA A 140 0.92 -22.95 11.70
N TRP A 141 0.68 -21.65 11.45
CA TRP A 141 1.74 -20.62 11.49
C TRP A 141 2.44 -20.55 12.84
N ALA A 142 1.71 -20.79 13.94
CA ALA A 142 2.29 -20.79 15.29
C ALA A 142 3.36 -21.89 15.48
N SER A 143 3.27 -22.99 14.74
CA SER A 143 4.28 -24.06 14.75
C SER A 143 5.56 -23.67 14.01
N PHE A 144 5.54 -22.63 13.17
CA PHE A 144 6.73 -22.06 12.53
C PHE A 144 7.40 -20.97 13.39
N GLY A 145 6.83 -20.61 14.54
CA GLY A 145 7.37 -19.65 15.49
C GLY A 145 6.31 -18.67 16.01
N THR A 146 6.47 -18.22 17.26
CA THR A 146 5.49 -17.34 17.94
C THR A 146 6.06 -15.98 18.36
N LYS A 147 7.39 -15.79 18.33
CA LYS A 147 8.04 -14.52 18.70
C LYS A 147 8.35 -13.65 17.49
N ASP A 148 8.81 -14.28 16.41
CA ASP A 148 9.14 -13.64 15.14
C ASP A 148 8.06 -14.03 14.12
N LEU A 149 6.96 -13.26 14.13
CA LEU A 149 5.79 -13.54 13.29
C LEU A 149 6.06 -13.28 11.80
N GLU A 150 7.02 -12.40 11.48
CA GLU A 150 7.46 -12.17 10.10
C GLU A 150 8.22 -13.40 9.61
N GLY A 151 9.27 -13.83 10.31
CA GLY A 151 10.00 -15.04 9.90
C GLY A 151 9.14 -16.30 9.93
N ALA A 152 8.20 -16.42 10.86
CA ALA A 152 7.23 -17.52 10.86
C ALA A 152 6.36 -17.52 9.60
N ASP A 153 5.95 -16.35 9.11
CA ASP A 153 5.18 -16.21 7.87
C ASP A 153 5.99 -16.67 6.65
N PHE A 154 7.24 -16.21 6.53
CA PHE A 154 8.11 -16.61 5.44
C PHE A 154 8.38 -18.12 5.45
N ARG A 155 8.63 -18.71 6.63
CA ARG A 155 8.83 -20.17 6.76
C ARG A 155 7.57 -20.95 6.40
N ALA A 156 6.40 -20.52 6.87
CA ALA A 156 5.13 -21.18 6.58
C ALA A 156 4.76 -21.09 5.09
N CYS A 157 4.84 -19.89 4.49
CA CYS A 157 4.58 -19.69 3.07
C CYS A 157 5.57 -20.49 2.21
N ALA A 158 6.85 -20.54 2.62
CA ALA A 158 7.84 -21.36 1.92
C ALA A 158 7.60 -22.86 2.07
N ASN A 159 7.06 -23.32 3.19
CA ASN A 159 6.74 -24.73 3.42
C ASN A 159 5.52 -25.19 2.62
N PHE A 160 4.43 -24.42 2.65
CA PHE A 160 3.18 -24.82 2.00
C PHE A 160 3.15 -24.51 0.50
N GLY A 161 3.88 -23.49 0.04
CA GLY A 161 3.92 -23.13 -1.39
C GLY A 161 2.60 -22.58 -1.92
N PRO A 162 2.50 -22.25 -3.22
CA PRO A 162 1.28 -21.68 -3.79
C PRO A 162 0.10 -22.66 -3.73
N LEU A 163 -1.13 -22.14 -3.55
CA LEU A 163 -2.35 -22.96 -3.45
C LEU A 163 -2.62 -23.79 -4.73
N TYR A 164 -2.23 -23.25 -5.88
CA TYR A 164 -2.36 -23.92 -7.18
C TYR A 164 -1.03 -23.85 -7.94
N GLY A 165 -0.77 -24.85 -8.78
CA GLY A 165 0.45 -24.94 -9.57
C GLY A 165 1.61 -25.60 -8.80
N ARG A 166 2.82 -25.44 -9.31
CA ARG A 166 4.05 -25.95 -8.68
C ARG A 166 5.09 -24.84 -8.62
N ARG A 167 5.99 -25.00 -7.67
CA ARG A 167 7.14 -24.11 -7.45
C ARG A 167 8.24 -24.35 -8.48
#